data_AF-A0A0C1ES58-F1
#
_entry.id   AF-A0A0C1ES58-F1
#
_cell.length_a   1.000
_cell.length_b   1.000
_cell.length_c   1.000
_cell.angle_alpha   90.00
_cell.angle_beta   90.00
_cell.angle_gamma   90.00
#
_symmetry.space_group_name_H-M   'P 1'
#
loop_
_entity.id
_entity.type
_entity.pdbx_description
1 polymer ?
#
loop_
_entity_poly.entity_id
_entity_poly.type
_entity_poly.pdbx_seq_one_letter_code
_entity_poly.pdbx_strand_id
1 'polypeptide(L)'
;MEKEQHEQYEYARRRIKQKKRLYFHFVLFLLGSFFLFIANKFFAIDVEADWYIWGITIWFFIFILHFIKVYITDRFMNKNWEREQIDRLVSLQQKKITQLQTKINEESST
;
A
#
# COMPACT_ATOMS: atom_id res chain seq x y z
N MET A 1 12.51 -24.38 -11.57
CA MET A 1 13.45 -23.94 -10.52
C MET A 1 14.07 -22.58 -10.82
N GLU A 2 14.74 -22.38 -11.97
CA GLU A 2 15.46 -21.12 -12.25
C GLU A 2 14.56 -19.87 -12.32
N LYS A 3 13.39 -19.97 -12.97
CA LYS A 3 12.40 -18.86 -13.04
C LYS A 3 11.84 -18.46 -11.67
N GLU A 4 11.63 -19.43 -10.79
CA GLU A 4 11.05 -19.20 -9.47
C GLU A 4 12.03 -18.50 -8.54
N GLN A 5 13.30 -18.92 -8.55
CA GLN A 5 14.36 -18.25 -7.81
C GLN A 5 14.58 -16.80 -8.30
N HIS A 6 14.48 -16.56 -9.61
CA HIS A 6 14.56 -15.22 -10.17
C HIS A 6 13.40 -14.33 -9.72
N GLU A 7 12.16 -14.83 -9.71
CA GLU A 7 11.00 -14.08 -9.21
C GLU A 7 11.11 -13.75 -7.72
N GLN A 8 11.58 -14.70 -6.89
CA GLN A 8 11.79 -14.48 -5.47
C GLN A 8 12.86 -13.40 -5.21
N TYR A 9 13.95 -13.43 -5.97
CA TYR A 9 15.00 -12.42 -5.91
C TYR A 9 14.48 -11.04 -6.30
N GLU A 10 13.76 -10.93 -7.42
CA GLU A 10 13.20 -9.66 -7.89
C GLU A 10 12.18 -9.10 -6.90
N TYR A 11 11.36 -9.96 -6.28
CA TYR A 11 10.46 -9.56 -5.21
C TYR A 11 11.24 -9.01 -4.00
N ALA A 12 12.23 -9.74 -3.49
CA ALA A 12 13.05 -9.29 -2.37
C ALA A 12 13.75 -7.95 -2.66
N ARG A 13 14.32 -7.80 -3.86
CA ARG A 13 14.96 -6.57 -4.33
C ARG A 13 13.99 -5.39 -4.34
N ARG A 14 12.77 -5.58 -4.86
CA ARG A 14 11.71 -4.54 -4.84
C ARG A 14 11.33 -4.15 -3.42
N ARG A 15 11.14 -5.12 -2.51
CA ARG A 15 10.81 -4.84 -1.11
C ARG A 15 11.92 -4.05 -0.40
N ILE A 16 13.19 -4.36 -0.66
CA ILE A 16 14.32 -3.59 -0.13
C ILE A 16 14.29 -2.15 -0.64
N LYS A 17 14.06 -1.95 -1.94
CA LYS A 17 13.98 -0.60 -2.54
C LYS A 17 12.83 0.24 -1.94
N GLN A 18 11.67 -0.38 -1.71
CA GLN A 18 10.52 0.29 -1.07
C GLN A 18 10.82 0.71 0.37
N LYS A 19 11.43 -0.17 1.17
CA LYS A 19 11.86 0.17 2.54
C LYS A 19 12.88 1.31 2.54
N LYS A 20 13.90 1.25 1.68
CA LYS A 20 14.88 2.34 1.52
C LYS A 20 14.22 3.67 1.17
N ARG A 21 13.24 3.67 0.26
CA ARG A 21 12.49 4.89 -0.10
C ARG A 21 11.72 5.45 1.10
N LEU A 22 11.07 4.60 1.90
CA LEU A 22 10.37 5.03 3.11
C LEU A 22 11.33 5.65 4.14
N TYR A 23 12.50 5.04 4.35
CA TYR A 23 13.55 5.61 5.22
C TYR A 23 14.01 6.98 4.72
N PHE A 24 14.22 7.14 3.41
CA PHE A 24 14.56 8.45 2.84
C PHE A 24 13.47 9.49 3.12
N HIS A 25 12.18 9.14 2.90
CA HIS A 25 11.07 10.06 3.19
C HIS A 25 10.97 10.41 4.68
N PHE A 26 11.27 9.46 5.57
CA PHE A 26 11.31 9.70 7.01
C PHE A 26 12.40 10.70 7.39
N VAL A 27 13.62 10.50 6.89
CA VAL A 27 14.76 11.40 7.15
C VAL A 27 14.48 12.80 6.57
N LEU A 28 13.92 12.88 5.36
CA LEU A 28 13.52 14.14 4.75
C LEU A 28 12.44 14.86 5.56
N PHE A 29 11.43 14.13 6.05
CA PHE A 29 10.37 14.67 6.91
C PHE A 29 10.94 15.23 8.21
N LEU A 30 11.86 14.50 8.86
CA LEU A 30 12.51 14.97 10.09
C LEU A 30 13.34 16.24 9.85
N LEU A 31 14.18 16.24 8.80
CA LEU A 31 14.98 17.41 8.43
C LEU A 31 14.11 18.61 8.06
N GLY A 32 13.04 18.40 7.28
CA GLY A 32 12.09 19.44 6.90
C GLY A 32 11.33 20.01 8.11
N SER A 33 10.86 19.15 9.01
CA SER A 33 10.17 19.58 10.23
C SER A 33 11.11 20.34 11.16
N PHE A 34 12.36 19.90 11.29
CA PHE A 34 13.38 20.59 12.06
C PHE A 34 13.73 21.96 11.46
N PHE A 35 13.84 22.05 10.14
CA PHE A 35 14.08 23.32 9.45
C PHE A 35 12.90 24.28 9.60
N LEU A 36 11.66 23.81 9.49
CA LEU A 36 10.46 24.62 9.71
C LEU A 36 10.39 25.14 11.15
N PHE A 37 10.73 24.30 12.13
CA PHE A 37 10.78 24.71 13.54
C PHE A 37 11.83 25.80 13.80
N ILE A 38 13.05 25.63 13.28
CA ILE A 38 14.13 26.63 13.37
C ILE A 38 13.73 27.91 12.64
N ALA A 39 13.21 27.80 11.41
CA ALA A 39 12.79 28.94 10.62
C ALA A 39 11.74 29.77 11.37
N ASN A 40 10.71 29.13 11.93
CA ASN A 40 9.69 29.83 12.69
C ASN A 40 10.25 30.49 13.96
N LYS A 41 11.12 29.78 14.69
CA LYS A 41 11.69 30.27 15.96
C LYS A 41 12.68 31.43 15.78
N PHE A 42 13.50 31.41 14.72
CA PHE A 42 14.56 32.39 14.51
C PHE A 42 14.16 33.55 13.60
N PHE A 43 13.29 33.33 12.62
CA PHE A 43 12.90 34.39 11.67
C PHE A 43 11.65 35.18 12.09
N ALA A 44 11.01 34.83 13.23
CA ALA A 44 9.82 35.51 13.74
C ALA A 44 8.73 35.73 12.67
N ILE A 45 8.56 34.75 11.78
CA ILE A 45 7.57 34.77 10.70
C ILE A 45 6.20 34.49 11.34
N ASP A 46 5.50 35.58 11.68
CA ASP A 46 4.14 35.63 12.22
C ASP A 46 3.91 34.79 13.49
N VAL A 47 4.13 35.43 14.64
CA VAL A 47 3.91 34.87 15.99
C VAL A 47 2.42 34.54 16.26
N GLU A 48 1.49 35.11 15.48
CA GLU A 48 0.05 34.96 15.72
C GLU A 48 -0.59 33.75 15.04
N ALA A 49 0.09 33.11 14.09
CA ALA A 49 -0.43 31.92 13.41
C ALA A 49 0.58 30.77 13.47
N ASP A 50 0.26 29.71 14.20
CA ASP A 50 1.01 28.46 14.25
C ASP A 50 0.91 27.65 12.93
N TRP A 51 1.10 28.29 11.79
CA TRP A 51 0.96 27.72 10.45
C TRP A 51 1.91 26.53 10.23
N TYR A 52 3.07 26.55 10.87
CA TYR A 52 4.05 25.46 10.80
C TYR A 52 3.52 24.17 11.43
N ILE A 53 2.63 24.26 12.44
CA ILE A 53 1.98 23.10 13.06
C ILE A 53 1.10 22.42 12.01
N TRP A 54 0.25 23.18 11.32
CA TRP A 54 -0.59 22.64 10.25
C TRP A 54 0.23 22.02 9.11
N GLY A 55 1.33 22.66 8.72
CA GLY A 55 2.26 22.13 7.72
C GLY A 55 2.87 20.78 8.14
N ILE A 56 3.38 20.70 9.36
CA ILE A 56 3.95 19.46 9.92
C ILE A 56 2.87 18.39 10.07
N THR A 57 1.66 18.74 10.52
CA THR A 57 0.55 17.79 10.68
C THR A 57 0.12 17.16 9.37
N ILE A 58 -0.09 17.97 8.32
CA ILE A 58 -0.46 17.46 6.98
C ILE A 58 0.65 16.56 6.43
N TRP A 59 1.90 16.98 6.57
CA TRP A 59 3.04 16.20 6.08
C TRP A 59 3.20 14.89 6.85
N PHE A 60 2.99 14.92 8.17
CA PHE A 60 2.99 13.73 9.03
C PHE A 60 1.87 12.76 8.64
N PHE A 61 0.68 13.26 8.33
CA PHE A 61 -0.43 12.43 7.86
C PHE A 61 -0.08 11.69 6.55
N ILE A 62 0.51 12.40 5.58
CA ILE A 62 0.99 11.78 4.32
C ILE A 62 2.06 10.72 4.61
N PHE A 63 2.97 10.99 5.56
CA PHE A 63 3.98 10.02 5.97
C PHE A 63 3.37 8.76 6.58
N ILE A 64 2.34 8.88 7.42
CA ILE A 64 1.61 7.72 7.97
C ILE A 64 1.00 6.88 6.86
N LEU A 65 0.32 7.50 5.89
CA LEU A 65 -0.25 6.77 4.74
C LEU A 65 0.86 6.04 3.96
N HIS A 66 2.01 6.69 3.75
CA HIS A 66 3.15 6.07 3.09
C HIS A 66 3.71 4.87 3.88
N PHE A 67 3.79 5.00 5.21
CA PHE A 67 4.24 3.95 6.11
C PHE A 67 3.32 2.73 6.07
N ILE A 68 2.00 2.94 6.23
CA ILE A 68 0.98 1.88 6.16
C ILE A 68 1.07 1.16 4.82
N LYS A 69 1.19 1.90 3.71
CA LYS A 69 1.30 1.30 2.37
C LYS A 69 2.49 0.35 2.25
N VAL A 70 3.68 0.77 2.69
CA VAL A 70 4.91 -0.02 2.52
C VAL A 70 4.97 -1.22 3.47
N TYR A 71 4.54 -1.05 4.73
CA TYR A 71 4.63 -2.07 5.77
C TYR A 71 3.43 -3.02 5.83
N ILE A 72 2.22 -2.51 5.65
CA ILE A 72 0.97 -3.27 5.76
C ILE A 72 0.49 -3.67 4.37
N THR A 73 0.10 -2.71 3.52
CA THR A 73 -0.56 -2.99 2.23
C THR A 73 0.31 -3.86 1.32
N ASP A 74 1.54 -3.47 1.04
CA ASP A 74 2.43 -4.24 0.14
C ASP A 74 2.91 -5.57 0.76
N ARG A 75 2.80 -5.76 2.08
CA ARG A 75 3.07 -7.06 2.73
C ARG A 75 1.84 -7.99 2.61
N PHE A 76 0.65 -7.43 2.80
CA PHE A 76 -0.62 -8.15 2.80
C PHE A 76 -1.09 -8.48 1.37
N MET A 77 -1.18 -7.49 0.49
CA MET A 77 -1.48 -7.66 -0.95
C MET A 77 -0.22 -8.07 -1.72
N ASN A 78 0.37 -9.19 -1.33
CA ASN A 78 1.44 -9.82 -2.09
C ASN A 78 0.85 -10.77 -3.17
N LYS A 79 1.70 -11.32 -4.03
CA LYS A 79 1.32 -12.21 -5.14
C LYS A 79 0.52 -13.45 -4.69
N ASN A 80 0.70 -13.90 -3.44
CA ASN A 80 -0.05 -15.04 -2.90
C ASN A 80 -1.48 -14.63 -2.53
N TRP A 81 -1.67 -13.46 -1.93
CA TRP A 81 -2.99 -12.91 -1.66
C TRP A 81 -3.79 -12.68 -2.95
N GLU A 82 -3.12 -12.16 -3.99
CA GLU A 82 -3.75 -11.98 -5.30
C GLU A 82 -4.22 -13.31 -5.89
N ARG A 83 -3.38 -14.35 -5.81
CA ARG A 83 -3.74 -15.70 -6.25
C ARG A 83 -4.94 -16.26 -5.48
N GLU A 84 -4.96 -16.12 -4.15
CA GLU A 84 -6.08 -16.57 -3.32
C GLU A 84 -7.40 -15.89 -3.71
N GLN A 85 -7.35 -14.60 -4.02
CA GLN A 85 -8.52 -13.83 -4.46
C GLN A 85 -9.01 -14.28 -5.84
N ILE A 86 -8.10 -14.56 -6.77
CA ILE A 86 -8.43 -15.10 -8.10
C ILE A 86 -9.07 -16.48 -7.95
N ASP A 87 -8.47 -17.38 -7.17
CA ASP A 87 -9.00 -18.73 -6.97
C ASP A 87 -10.40 -18.69 -6.35
N ARG A 88 -10.63 -17.79 -5.39
CA ARG A 88 -11.96 -17.54 -4.82
C ARG A 88 -12.95 -17.11 -5.91
N LEU A 89 -12.61 -16.12 -6.74
CA LEU A 89 -13.48 -15.63 -7.81
C LEU A 89 -13.80 -16.71 -8.85
N VAL A 90 -12.81 -17.49 -9.27
CA VAL A 90 -12.99 -18.62 -10.19
C VAL A 90 -13.93 -19.68 -9.59
N SER A 91 -13.76 -20.01 -8.30
CA SER A 91 -14.64 -20.97 -7.62
C SER A 91 -16.11 -20.53 -7.59
N LEU A 92 -16.36 -19.21 -7.43
CA LEU A 92 -17.70 -18.64 -7.45
C LEU A 92 -18.30 -18.69 -8.86
N GLN A 93 -17.51 -18.37 -9.88
CA GLN A 93 -17.94 -18.48 -11.28
C GLN A 93 -18.28 -19.93 -11.64
N GLN A 94 -17.44 -20.89 -11.25
CA GLN A 94 -17.68 -22.31 -11.51
C GLN A 94 -18.98 -22.80 -10.86
N LYS A 95 -19.23 -22.43 -9.60
CA LYS A 95 -20.50 -22.74 -8.92
C LYS A 95 -21.71 -22.19 -9.66
N LYS A 96 -21.61 -20.96 -10.16
CA LYS A 96 -22.68 -20.31 -10.92
C LYS A 96 -22.93 -21.01 -12.26
N ILE A 97 -21.87 -21.43 -12.96
CA ILE A 97 -21.99 -22.22 -14.19
C ILE A 97 -22.71 -23.54 -13.91
N THR A 98 -22.31 -24.27 -12.86
CA THR A 98 -22.96 -25.53 -12.48
C THR A 98 -24.45 -25.32 -12.16
N GLN A 99 -24.81 -24.28 -11.41
CA GLN A 99 -26.21 -23.96 -11.12
C GLN A 99 -27.03 -23.65 -12.38
N LEU A 100 -26.44 -22.93 -13.35
CA LEU A 100 -27.11 -22.65 -14.63
C LEU A 100 -27.28 -23.92 -15.46
N GLN A 101 -26.28 -24.80 -15.49
CA GLN A 101 -26.38 -26.10 -16.18
C GLN A 101 -27.47 -26.98 -15.57
N THR A 102 -27.58 -27.05 -14.24
CA THR A 102 -28.65 -27.80 -13.57
C THR A 102 -30.04 -27.27 -13.95
N LYS A 103 -30.24 -25.95 -13.93
CA LYS A 103 -31.53 -25.33 -14.33
C LYS A 103 -31.90 -25.64 -15.78
N ILE A 104 -30.94 -25.53 -16.71
CA ILE A 104 -31.17 -25.84 -18.13
C ILE A 104 -31.57 -27.31 -18.30
N ASN A 105 -30.91 -28.23 -17.59
CA ASN A 105 -31.23 -29.64 -17.67
C ASN A 105 -32.62 -29.95 -17.10
N GLU A 106 -33.00 -29.32 -15.98
CA GLU A 106 -34.35 -29.44 -15.39
C GLU A 106 -35.44 -28.91 -16.35
N GLU A 107 -35.24 -27.73 -16.93
CA GLU A 107 -36.16 -27.14 -17.93
C GLU A 107 -36.26 -27.99 -19.20
N SER A 108 -35.15 -28.59 -19.67
CA SER A 108 -35.15 -29.46 -20.86
C SER A 108 -35.77 -30.85 -20.65
N SER A 109 -35.94 -31.26 -19.38
CA SER A 109 -36.48 -32.56 -18.99
C SER A 109 -37.96 -32.50 -18.59
N THR A 110 -38.58 -31.32 -18.67
CA THR A 110 -40.02 -31.06 -18.48
C THR A 110 -40.67 -30.71 -19.82
#